data_AF-A0A954PHR5-F1
#
_entry.id   AF-A0A954PHR5-F1
#
_cell.length_a   1.000
_cell.length_b   1.000
_cell.length_c   1.000
_cell.angle_alpha   90.00
_cell.angle_beta   90.00
_cell.angle_gamma   90.00
#
_symmetry.space_group_name_H-M   'P 1'
#
loop_
_entity.id
_entity.type
_entity.pdbx_description
1 polymer ?
#
loop_
_entity_poly.entity_id
_entity_poly.type
_entity_poly.pdbx_seq_one_letter_code
_entity_poly.pdbx_strand_id
1 'polypeptide(L)'
;MLTAYELVKKANPDDVVVLARASNPETAARIMRFKTAGGYDTTLTPGLEPTAPTETEAMRQAAGASSQDPLKLPEYSSDQTVVESFARMSGAIVMIAIKRKFLTAGSVVEAGWVVRHEAPVEKAMMKKVEQSVKLKTSDGRFIDAG
;
A
#
# COMPACT_ATOMS: atom_id res chain seq x y z
N MET A 1 14.72 -5.25 1.86
CA MET A 1 14.18 -6.53 1.33
C MET A 1 12.80 -6.72 1.97
N LEU A 2 11.79 -7.07 1.17
CA LEU A 2 10.42 -7.30 1.68
C LEU A 2 10.34 -8.65 2.40
N THR A 3 9.48 -8.75 3.40
CA THR A 3 9.17 -10.02 4.06
C THR A 3 8.34 -10.88 3.12
N ALA A 4 8.83 -12.10 2.83
CA ALA A 4 8.15 -13.04 1.95
C ALA A 4 6.73 -13.38 2.44
N TYR A 5 5.80 -13.56 1.51
CA TYR A 5 4.37 -13.76 1.81
C TYR A 5 4.10 -14.89 2.83
N GLU A 6 4.72 -16.05 2.63
CA GLU A 6 4.57 -17.19 3.55
C GLU A 6 5.20 -16.94 4.94
N LEU A 7 6.20 -16.06 5.04
CA LEU A 7 6.75 -15.66 6.34
C LEU A 7 5.80 -14.70 7.06
N VAL A 8 5.15 -13.78 6.35
CA VAL A 8 4.11 -12.92 6.94
C VAL A 8 2.93 -13.75 7.44
N LYS A 9 2.52 -14.79 6.71
CA LYS A 9 1.45 -15.72 7.17
C LYS A 9 1.79 -16.44 8.47
N LYS A 10 3.07 -16.79 8.67
CA LYS A 10 3.56 -17.54 9.84
C LYS A 10 4.00 -16.65 11.01
N ALA A 11 4.12 -15.34 10.80
CA ALA A 11 4.55 -14.39 11.80
C ALA A 11 3.57 -14.32 12.97
N ASN A 12 4.08 -14.15 14.18
CA ASN A 12 3.26 -13.91 15.37
C ASN A 12 2.62 -12.50 15.29
N PRO A 13 1.51 -12.24 16.00
CA PRO A 13 0.81 -10.96 15.94
C PRO A 13 1.70 -9.72 16.18
N ASP A 14 2.68 -9.80 17.06
CA ASP A 14 3.58 -8.68 17.37
C ASP A 14 4.89 -8.66 16.57
N ASP A 15 5.12 -9.65 15.70
CA ASP A 15 6.27 -9.65 14.81
C ASP A 15 6.14 -8.54 13.77
N VAL A 16 7.27 -7.88 13.49
CA VAL A 16 7.35 -6.79 12.52
C VAL A 16 7.73 -7.34 11.17
N VAL A 17 6.93 -7.00 10.16
CA VAL A 17 7.16 -7.37 8.76
C VAL A 17 7.37 -6.14 7.90
N VAL A 18 8.10 -6.31 6.80
CA VAL A 18 8.39 -5.24 5.84
C VAL A 18 7.65 -5.49 4.55
N LEU A 19 6.76 -4.58 4.17
CA LEU A 19 5.94 -4.66 2.96
C LEU A 19 6.08 -3.38 2.15
N ALA A 20 5.70 -3.41 0.88
CA ALA A 20 5.71 -2.21 0.04
C ALA A 20 4.44 -2.05 -0.80
N ARG A 21 4.14 -0.82 -1.19
CA ARG A 21 3.04 -0.52 -2.11
C ARG A 21 3.45 0.54 -3.11
N ALA A 22 2.90 0.46 -4.31
CA ALA A 22 2.85 1.61 -5.20
C ALA A 22 1.86 2.63 -4.64
N SER A 23 2.20 3.91 -4.73
CA SER A 23 1.34 5.00 -4.29
C SER A 23 1.64 6.27 -5.08
N ASN A 24 0.72 7.23 -5.04
CA ASN A 24 1.05 8.57 -5.52
C ASN A 24 2.00 9.28 -4.54
N PRO A 25 2.81 10.25 -4.99
CA PRO A 25 3.77 10.94 -4.13
C PRO A 25 3.15 11.65 -2.92
N GLU A 26 1.91 12.14 -3.02
CA GLU A 26 1.23 12.84 -1.94
C GLU A 26 0.84 11.87 -0.80
N THR A 27 0.17 10.77 -1.14
CA THR A 27 -0.17 9.70 -0.18
C THR A 27 1.11 9.13 0.44
N ALA A 28 2.17 8.94 -0.35
CA ALA A 28 3.46 8.52 0.17
C ALA A 28 4.04 9.50 1.21
N ALA A 29 4.02 10.80 0.93
CA ALA A 29 4.47 11.83 1.87
C ALA A 29 3.62 11.84 3.15
N ARG A 30 2.31 11.62 3.04
CA ARG A 30 1.41 11.52 4.20
C ARG A 30 1.71 10.30 5.07
N ILE A 31 1.96 9.12 4.48
CA ILE A 31 2.40 7.92 5.23
C ILE A 31 3.69 8.21 5.99
N MET A 32 4.65 8.87 5.34
CA MET A 32 5.93 9.25 5.96
C MET A 32 5.75 10.23 7.13
N ARG A 33 4.83 11.19 7.00
CA ARG A 33 4.53 12.23 7.99
C ARG A 33 3.76 11.67 9.19
N PHE A 34 2.65 10.99 8.95
CA PHE A 34 1.72 10.55 9.99
C PHE A 34 2.07 9.19 10.58
N LYS A 35 3.00 8.44 9.96
CA LYS A 35 3.39 7.09 10.41
C LYS A 35 2.19 6.15 10.55
N THR A 36 1.27 6.24 9.59
CA THR A 36 0.11 5.35 9.46
C THR A 36 0.06 4.75 8.06
N ALA A 37 -0.48 3.54 7.93
CA ALA A 37 -0.42 2.76 6.68
C ALA A 37 -1.18 3.40 5.51
N GLY A 38 -2.17 4.26 5.78
CA GLY A 38 -2.89 5.06 4.79
C GLY A 38 -2.44 6.52 4.69
N GLY A 39 -1.56 7.00 5.57
CA GLY A 39 -1.25 8.42 5.69
C GLY A 39 -2.43 9.23 6.29
N TYR A 40 -3.16 8.59 7.20
CA TYR A 40 -4.23 9.19 7.97
C TYR A 40 -3.68 9.89 9.21
N ASP A 41 -4.19 11.09 9.51
CA ASP A 41 -3.82 11.86 10.69
C ASP A 41 -4.68 11.43 11.89
N THR A 42 -4.11 10.61 12.77
CA THR A 42 -4.83 10.07 13.94
C THR A 42 -5.08 11.09 15.03
N THR A 43 -4.48 12.29 14.96
CA THR A 43 -4.80 13.38 15.89
C THR A 43 -6.24 13.88 15.72
N LEU A 44 -6.86 13.60 14.57
CA LEU A 44 -8.25 13.93 14.28
C LEU A 44 -9.24 12.91 14.83
N THR A 45 -8.77 11.73 15.27
CA THR A 45 -9.60 10.63 15.78
C THR A 45 -8.93 9.97 16.99
N PRO A 46 -8.77 10.69 18.12
CA PRO A 46 -8.12 10.14 19.30
C PRO A 46 -8.91 8.97 19.90
N GLY A 47 -8.20 7.92 20.32
CA GLY A 47 -8.76 6.76 21.04
C GLY A 47 -9.24 5.60 20.16
N LEU A 48 -9.03 5.65 18.84
CA LEU A 48 -9.28 4.49 17.98
C LEU A 48 -8.12 3.50 18.11
N GLU A 49 -8.36 2.35 18.73
CA GLU A 49 -7.40 1.24 18.74
C GLU A 49 -7.38 0.56 17.36
N PRO A 50 -6.26 0.62 16.63
CA PRO A 50 -6.19 0.08 15.28
C PRO A 50 -6.28 -1.45 15.33
N THR A 51 -7.19 -2.00 14.53
CA THR A 51 -7.37 -3.45 14.36
C THR A 51 -7.09 -3.85 12.92
N ALA A 52 -6.80 -5.13 12.69
CA ALA A 52 -6.75 -5.63 11.31
C ALA A 52 -8.14 -5.50 10.64
N PRO A 53 -8.21 -5.26 9.33
CA PRO A 53 -9.44 -5.43 8.57
C PRO A 53 -10.01 -6.84 8.73
N THR A 54 -11.32 -7.01 8.65
CA THR A 54 -11.92 -8.35 8.57
C THR A 54 -11.63 -8.99 7.20
N GLU A 55 -11.71 -10.32 7.10
CA GLU A 55 -11.57 -11.02 5.82
C GLU A 55 -12.60 -10.53 4.79
N THR A 56 -13.84 -10.27 5.22
CA THR A 56 -14.89 -9.70 4.37
C THR A 56 -14.51 -8.34 3.79
N GLU A 57 -13.90 -7.47 4.60
CA GLU A 57 -13.44 -6.16 4.13
C GLU A 57 -12.28 -6.31 3.14
N ALA A 58 -11.33 -7.21 3.40
CA ALA A 58 -10.23 -7.48 2.49
C ALA A 58 -10.71 -8.04 1.14
N MET A 59 -11.64 -9.00 1.14
CA MET A 59 -12.21 -9.58 -0.07
C MET A 59 -12.99 -8.56 -0.92
N ARG A 60 -13.71 -7.62 -0.28
CA ARG A 60 -14.43 -6.54 -0.99
C ARG A 60 -13.49 -5.64 -1.78
N GLN A 61 -12.24 -5.45 -1.34
CA GLN A 61 -11.25 -4.65 -2.07
C GLN A 61 -10.82 -5.32 -3.39
N ALA A 62 -10.67 -6.65 -3.39
CA ALA A 62 -10.27 -7.43 -4.57
C ALA A 62 -11.35 -7.47 -5.67
N ALA A 63 -12.62 -7.20 -5.33
CA ALA A 63 -13.76 -7.25 -6.25
C ALA A 63 -13.96 -5.97 -7.10
N GLY A 64 -12.93 -5.10 -7.21
CA GLY A 64 -12.96 -3.95 -8.11
C GLY A 64 -13.45 -2.64 -7.49
N ALA A 65 -13.27 -2.44 -6.17
CA ALA A 65 -13.54 -1.15 -5.54
C ALA A 65 -12.76 -0.03 -6.26
N SER A 66 -13.49 0.98 -6.71
CA SER A 66 -12.95 2.15 -7.42
C SER A 66 -11.78 2.76 -6.65
N SER A 67 -10.76 3.24 -7.36
CA SER A 67 -9.64 4.02 -6.78
C SER A 67 -10.11 5.29 -6.04
N GLN A 68 -11.36 5.68 -6.23
CA GLN A 68 -12.02 6.85 -5.62
C GLN A 68 -12.85 6.48 -4.37
N ASP A 69 -12.96 5.21 -4.00
CA ASP A 69 -13.70 4.81 -2.80
C ASP A 69 -12.92 5.22 -1.53
N PRO A 70 -13.41 6.15 -0.70
CA PRO A 70 -12.73 6.55 0.53
C PRO A 70 -12.68 5.41 1.57
N LEU A 71 -13.52 4.38 1.43
CA LEU A 71 -13.49 3.15 2.23
C LEU A 71 -12.50 2.13 1.67
N LYS A 72 -11.84 2.42 0.54
CA LYS A 72 -10.77 1.57 -0.01
C LYS A 72 -9.62 1.53 0.97
N LEU A 73 -9.40 0.36 1.55
CA LEU A 73 -8.31 0.12 2.47
C LEU A 73 -6.99 0.03 1.70
N PRO A 74 -5.89 0.54 2.27
CA PRO A 74 -4.57 0.37 1.69
C PRO A 74 -4.19 -1.12 1.64
N GLU A 75 -3.61 -1.51 0.52
CA GLU A 75 -3.04 -2.85 0.33
C GLU A 75 -1.54 -2.72 0.05
N TYR A 76 -0.75 -3.51 0.77
CA TYR A 76 0.70 -3.63 0.62
C TYR A 76 1.04 -5.03 0.15
N SER A 77 2.13 -5.18 -0.59
CA SER A 77 2.57 -6.44 -1.16
C SER A 77 3.89 -6.91 -0.56
N SER A 78 4.03 -8.23 -0.48
CA SER A 78 5.30 -8.93 -0.24
C SER A 78 6.14 -9.13 -1.51
N ASP A 79 5.60 -8.80 -2.69
CA ASP A 79 6.27 -8.98 -3.99
C ASP A 79 6.75 -7.63 -4.56
N GLN A 80 8.06 -7.47 -4.60
CA GLN A 80 8.72 -6.26 -5.12
C GLN A 80 8.40 -6.02 -6.60
N THR A 81 8.27 -7.08 -7.41
CA THR A 81 8.01 -6.98 -8.85
C THR A 81 6.63 -6.40 -9.11
N VAL A 82 5.63 -6.87 -8.35
CA VAL A 82 4.27 -6.35 -8.39
C VAL A 82 4.27 -4.86 -8.04
N VAL A 83 4.93 -4.50 -6.92
CA VAL A 83 5.02 -3.10 -6.48
C VAL A 83 5.67 -2.20 -7.51
N GLU A 84 6.77 -2.63 -8.12
CA GLU A 84 7.49 -1.86 -9.14
C GLU A 84 6.65 -1.66 -10.41
N SER A 85 5.89 -2.67 -10.82
CA SER A 85 5.01 -2.56 -11.99
C SER A 85 3.94 -1.48 -11.81
N PHE A 86 3.27 -1.45 -10.65
CA PHE A 86 2.27 -0.44 -10.34
C PHE A 86 2.86 0.95 -10.09
N ALA A 87 4.09 1.01 -9.58
CA ALA A 87 4.76 2.28 -9.26
C ALA A 87 5.09 3.11 -10.50
N ARG A 88 5.28 2.49 -11.67
CA ARG A 88 5.46 3.21 -12.94
C ARG A 88 4.25 4.06 -13.32
N MET A 89 3.05 3.64 -12.89
CA MET A 89 1.82 4.42 -13.05
C MET A 89 1.59 5.37 -11.89
N SER A 90 1.91 4.94 -10.66
CA SER A 90 1.56 5.69 -9.45
C SER A 90 2.58 6.77 -9.08
N GLY A 91 3.85 6.63 -9.45
CA GLY A 91 4.91 7.63 -9.26
C GLY A 91 5.69 7.55 -7.94
N ALA A 92 5.34 6.64 -7.03
CA ALA A 92 6.14 6.33 -5.85
C ALA A 92 5.97 4.89 -5.38
N ILE A 93 7.01 4.41 -4.70
CA ILE A 93 6.98 3.20 -3.87
C ILE A 93 7.10 3.63 -2.41
N VAL A 94 6.24 3.08 -1.56
CA VAL A 94 6.34 3.23 -0.10
C VAL A 94 6.59 1.86 0.50
N MET A 95 7.63 1.75 1.30
CA MET A 95 7.94 0.56 2.09
C MET A 95 7.68 0.86 3.57
N ILE A 96 7.00 -0.03 4.27
CA ILE A 96 6.67 0.12 5.69
C ILE A 96 7.15 -1.08 6.49
N ALA A 97 7.50 -0.83 7.75
CA ALA A 97 7.64 -1.86 8.79
C ALA A 97 6.41 -1.79 9.68
N ILE A 98 5.66 -2.89 9.82
CA ILE A 98 4.38 -2.93 10.52
C ILE A 98 4.21 -4.26 11.26
N LYS A 99 3.53 -4.24 12.40
CA LYS A 99 3.20 -5.46 13.14
C LYS A 99 2.17 -6.30 12.41
N ARG A 100 2.36 -7.62 12.41
CA ARG A 100 1.49 -8.59 11.74
C ARG A 100 0.02 -8.50 12.14
N LYS A 101 -0.28 -8.15 13.39
CA LYS A 101 -1.66 -8.03 13.92
C LYS A 101 -2.54 -6.99 13.25
N PHE A 102 -1.98 -6.10 12.44
CA PHE A 102 -2.75 -5.09 11.70
C PHE A 102 -3.08 -5.53 10.26
N LEU A 103 -2.61 -6.71 9.84
CA LEU A 103 -2.68 -7.18 8.47
C LEU A 103 -3.73 -8.28 8.30
N THR A 104 -4.44 -8.21 7.19
CA THR A 104 -5.32 -9.28 6.70
C THR A 104 -4.91 -9.64 5.29
N ALA A 105 -4.89 -10.94 4.97
CA ALA A 105 -4.51 -11.39 3.64
C ALA A 105 -5.47 -10.81 2.59
N GLY A 106 -4.89 -10.21 1.55
CA GLY A 106 -5.60 -9.63 0.42
C GLY A 106 -5.45 -10.49 -0.83
N SER A 107 -5.09 -9.84 -1.94
CA SER A 107 -4.85 -10.48 -3.23
C SER A 107 -3.71 -11.50 -3.15
N VAL A 108 -4.02 -12.79 -3.19
CA VAL A 108 -3.00 -13.86 -3.17
C VAL A 108 -2.08 -13.78 -4.39
N VAL A 109 -2.63 -13.42 -5.56
CA VAL A 109 -1.88 -13.28 -6.82
C VAL A 109 -0.85 -12.16 -6.72
N GLU A 110 -1.17 -11.08 -6.01
CA GLU A 110 -0.31 -9.91 -5.84
C GLU A 110 0.46 -9.94 -4.51
N ALA A 111 0.42 -11.07 -3.80
CA ALA A 111 1.00 -11.25 -2.46
C ALA A 111 0.60 -10.13 -1.48
N GLY A 112 -0.68 -9.75 -1.54
CA GLY A 112 -1.27 -8.57 -0.93
C GLY A 112 -1.71 -8.75 0.52
N TRP A 113 -1.65 -7.64 1.26
CA TRP A 113 -1.97 -7.50 2.67
C TRP A 113 -2.74 -6.20 2.88
N VAL A 114 -4.02 -6.33 3.22
CA VAL A 114 -4.92 -5.21 3.48
C VAL A 114 -4.73 -4.75 4.92
N VAL A 115 -4.70 -3.43 5.10
CA VAL A 115 -4.46 -2.79 6.39
C VAL A 115 -5.41 -1.61 6.58
N ARG A 116 -5.74 -1.24 7.82
CA ARG A 116 -6.50 -0.02 8.11
C ARG A 116 -5.67 1.23 7.81
N HIS A 117 -6.31 2.34 7.44
CA HIS A 117 -5.60 3.58 7.11
C HIS A 117 -4.81 4.13 8.30
N GLU A 118 -5.40 4.04 9.48
CA GLU A 118 -4.89 4.51 10.77
C GLU A 118 -3.85 3.58 11.40
N ALA A 119 -3.64 2.38 10.86
CA ALA A 119 -2.74 1.40 11.48
C ALA A 119 -1.32 1.96 11.57
N PRO A 120 -0.67 1.90 12.75
CA PRO A 120 0.63 2.51 12.96
C PRO A 120 1.70 1.72 12.23
N VAL A 121 2.64 2.45 11.62
CA VAL A 121 3.85 1.86 11.03
C VAL A 121 5.05 2.27 11.86
N GLU A 122 5.92 1.31 12.17
CA GLU A 122 7.11 1.55 12.97
C GLU A 122 8.16 2.36 12.19
N LYS A 123 8.29 2.03 10.91
CA LYS A 123 9.18 2.72 9.97
C LYS A 123 8.51 2.82 8.62
N ALA A 124 8.82 3.87 7.90
CA ALA A 124 8.40 4.05 6.52
C ALA A 124 9.58 4.63 5.72
N MET A 125 9.67 4.23 4.46
CA MET A 125 10.60 4.74 3.47
C MET A 125 9.86 4.98 2.16
N MET A 126 10.25 6.01 1.43
CA MET A 126 9.66 6.35 0.13
C MET A 126 10.75 6.42 -0.93
N LYS A 127 10.44 5.90 -2.12
CA LYS A 127 11.21 6.10 -3.34
C LYS A 127 10.30 6.70 -4.41
N LYS A 128 10.64 7.88 -4.94
CA LYS A 128 9.97 8.41 -6.13
C LYS A 128 10.32 7.54 -7.33
N VAL A 129 9.35 7.31 -8.20
CA VAL A 129 9.52 6.57 -9.46
C VAL A 129 9.14 7.52 -10.57
N GLU A 130 10.01 7.68 -11.57
CA GLU A 130 9.66 8.41 -12.77
C GLU A 130 8.47 7.74 -13.44
N GLN A 131 7.38 8.49 -13.57
CA GLN A 131 6.19 7.98 -14.23
C GLN A 131 6.44 7.89 -15.72
N SER A 132 6.01 6.79 -16.32
CA SER A 132 5.97 6.66 -17.77
C SER A 132 4.83 7.55 -18.28
N VAL A 133 5.15 8.80 -18.64
CA VAL A 133 4.18 9.71 -19.25
C VAL A 133 4.00 9.26 -20.70
N LYS A 134 2.85 8.66 -21.01
CA LYS A 134 2.45 8.40 -22.39
C LYS A 134 1.80 9.65 -22.95
N LEU A 135 2.54 10.42 -23.74
CA LEU A 135 1.98 11.53 -24.49
C LEU A 135 1.18 10.96 -25.66
N LYS A 136 -0.09 11.38 -25.75
CA LYS A 136 -0.91 11.11 -26.93
C LYS A 136 -0.52 12.12 -28.01
N THR A 137 0.09 11.66 -29.09
CA THR A 137 0.42 12.49 -30.25
C THR A 137 -0.85 12.89 -31.00
N SER A 138 -0.75 13.92 -31.84
CA SER A 138 -1.88 14.44 -32.62
C SER A 138 -2.50 13.43 -33.59
N ASP A 139 -1.76 12.37 -33.94
CA ASP A 139 -2.22 11.24 -34.76
C ASP A 139 -2.76 10.05 -33.94
N GLY A 140 -2.92 10.22 -32.63
CA GLY A 140 -3.53 9.22 -31.74
C GLY A 140 -2.59 8.12 -31.25
N ARG A 141 -1.30 8.15 -31.58
CA ARG A 141 -0.30 7.24 -31.01
C ARG A 141 0.07 7.67 -29.58
N PHE A 142 0.52 6.71 -28.77
CA PHE A 142 1.10 7.00 -27.46
C PHE A 142 2.61 6.83 -27.56
N ILE A 143 3.36 7.86 -27.19
CA ILE A 143 4.82 7.82 -27.09
C ILE A 143 5.21 7.96 -25.62
N ASP A 144 6.21 7.19 -25.19
CA ASP A 144 6.81 7.38 -23.88
C ASP A 144 7.63 8.68 -23.92
N ALA A 145 7.33 9.62 -23.02
CA ALA A 145 8.04 10.89 -22.88
C ALA A 145 9.13 10.83 -21.81
N GLY A 146 9.79 9.67 -21.71
CA GLY A 146 10.93 9.42 -20.82
C GLY A 146 12.25 9.81 -21.46
#